data_AF-A0A429XVS7-F1
#
_entry.id   AF-A0A429XVS7-F1
#
_cell.length_a   1.000
_cell.length_b   1.000
_cell.length_c   1.000
_cell.angle_alpha   90.00
_cell.angle_beta   90.00
_cell.angle_gamma   90.00
#
_symmetry.space_group_name_H-M   'P 1'
#
loop_
_entity.id
_entity.type
_entity.pdbx_description
1 polymer ?
#
loop_
_entity_poly.entity_id
_entity_poly.type
_entity_poly.pdbx_seq_one_letter_code
_entity_poly.pdbx_strand_id
1 'polypeptide(L)'
;MLRKRDLSMITLYNIEKVMTQYGLDSGLAQEILDVFQKRIERSGENEFQAWYSNLNYRTPEDFQNEEEAAKLYESYSSWFEQEVSKLEKETGLPWQEQTEDIATLNEKARKSQLVLRHRLSEINWDLMELDD
;
A
#
# COMPACT_ATOMS: atom_id res chain seq x y z
N MET A 1 -3.35 -28.41 -1.74
CA MET A 1 -2.18 -28.08 -0.91
C MET A 1 -2.14 -26.56 -0.79
N LEU A 2 -2.28 -26.01 0.42
CA LEU A 2 -1.95 -24.60 0.64
C LEU A 2 -0.42 -24.50 0.54
N ARG A 3 0.12 -23.85 -0.49
CA ARG A 3 1.54 -23.48 -0.53
C ARG A 3 1.82 -22.71 0.77
N LYS A 4 2.80 -23.15 1.54
CA LYS A 4 3.26 -22.41 2.72
C LYS A 4 3.77 -21.07 2.17
N ARG A 5 3.20 -19.94 2.63
CA ARG A 5 3.57 -18.61 2.13
C ARG A 5 5.08 -18.44 2.28
N ASP A 6 5.76 -18.22 1.17
CA ASP A 6 7.19 -17.90 1.20
C ASP A 6 7.35 -16.41 1.45
N LEU A 7 7.59 -16.08 2.72
CA LEU A 7 7.76 -14.70 3.13
C LEU A 7 9.09 -14.09 2.67
N SER A 8 10.04 -14.92 2.23
CA SER A 8 11.34 -14.44 1.74
C SER A 8 11.22 -13.62 0.45
N MET A 9 10.10 -13.73 -0.25
CA MET A 9 9.81 -12.90 -1.42
C MET A 9 9.43 -11.45 -1.07
N ILE A 10 9.07 -11.17 0.19
CA ILE A 10 8.78 -9.80 0.67
C ILE A 10 10.09 -9.08 1.00
N THR A 11 10.83 -8.72 -0.05
CA THR A 11 12.01 -7.85 0.04
C THR A 11 11.66 -6.47 -0.51
N LEU A 12 12.39 -5.42 -0.10
CA LEU A 12 12.20 -4.08 -0.67
C LEU A 12 12.39 -4.08 -2.19
N TYR A 13 13.37 -4.84 -2.68
CA TYR A 13 13.63 -4.99 -4.11
C TYR A 13 12.43 -5.58 -4.86
N ASN A 14 11.84 -6.67 -4.34
CA ASN A 14 10.68 -7.28 -5.00
C ASN A 14 9.43 -6.38 -4.87
N ILE A 15 9.23 -5.71 -3.73
CA ILE A 15 8.15 -4.73 -3.55
C ILE A 15 8.28 -3.61 -4.59
N GLU A 16 9.46 -3.01 -4.74
CA GLU A 16 9.74 -1.95 -5.72
C GLU A 16 9.48 -2.44 -7.15
N LYS A 17 9.92 -3.66 -7.48
CA LYS A 17 9.68 -4.27 -8.79
C LYS A 17 8.19 -4.37 -9.10
N VAL A 18 7.37 -4.84 -8.16
CA VAL A 18 5.92 -4.96 -8.36
C VAL A 18 5.26 -3.57 -8.39
N MET A 19 5.69 -2.62 -7.54
CA MET A 19 5.23 -1.22 -7.60
C MET A 19 5.46 -0.60 -8.99
N THR A 20 6.62 -0.87 -9.58
CA THR A 20 6.95 -0.43 -10.94
C THR A 20 6.05 -1.08 -11.99
N GLN A 21 5.73 -2.37 -11.85
CA GLN A 21 4.81 -3.08 -12.75
C GLN A 21 3.39 -2.51 -12.68
N TYR A 22 2.95 -2.06 -11.50
CA TYR A 22 1.66 -1.41 -11.29
C TYR A 22 1.64 0.05 -11.79
N GLY A 23 2.80 0.60 -12.18
CA GLY A 23 2.92 1.99 -12.62
C GLY A 23 2.74 2.99 -11.48
N LEU A 24 3.21 2.66 -10.27
CA LEU A 24 3.31 3.63 -9.19
C LEU A 24 4.22 4.80 -9.62
N ASP A 25 3.87 6.00 -9.20
CA ASP A 25 4.76 7.15 -9.32
C ASP A 25 6.09 6.85 -8.60
N SER A 26 7.22 7.12 -9.25
CA SER A 26 8.54 6.78 -8.71
C SER A 26 8.87 7.51 -7.42
N GLY A 27 8.39 8.75 -7.25
CA GLY A 27 8.59 9.51 -6.01
C GLY A 27 7.78 8.90 -4.87
N LEU A 28 6.51 8.57 -5.15
CA LEU A 28 5.65 7.89 -4.18
C LEU A 28 6.20 6.51 -3.78
N ALA A 29 6.67 5.73 -4.75
CA ALA A 29 7.28 4.43 -4.49
C ALA A 29 8.50 4.58 -3.57
N GLN A 30 9.36 5.57 -3.82
CA GLN A 30 10.52 5.83 -2.95
C GLN A 30 10.09 6.22 -1.54
N GLU A 31 9.10 7.10 -1.37
CA GLU A 31 8.60 7.47 -0.04
C GLU A 31 8.07 6.25 0.75
N ILE A 32 7.37 5.34 0.06
CA ILE A 32 6.89 4.10 0.68
C ILE A 32 8.07 3.18 1.07
N LEU A 33 9.04 3.01 0.17
CA LEU A 33 10.23 2.19 0.42
C LEU A 33 11.07 2.75 1.57
N ASP A 34 11.20 4.07 1.70
CA ASP A 34 11.91 4.71 2.81
C ASP A 34 11.23 4.42 4.17
N VAL A 35 9.90 4.40 4.20
CA VAL A 35 9.13 4.00 5.39
C VAL A 35 9.37 2.54 5.72
N PHE A 36 9.34 1.65 4.71
CA PHE A 36 9.57 0.23 4.90
C PHE A 36 11.01 -0.07 5.33
N GLN A 37 12.00 0.62 4.77
CA GLN A 37 13.40 0.53 5.18
C GLN A 37 13.58 0.91 6.65
N LYS A 38 13.00 2.04 7.10
CA LYS A 38 13.04 2.42 8.53
C LYS A 38 12.40 1.38 9.43
N ARG A 39 11.33 0.73 8.98
CA ARG A 39 10.69 -0.37 9.71
C ARG A 39 11.61 -1.58 9.81
N ILE A 40 12.25 -1.99 8.71
CA ILE A 40 13.24 -3.08 8.69
C ILE A 40 14.40 -2.78 9.65
N GLU A 41 14.93 -1.55 9.63
CA GLU A 41 16.01 -1.13 10.53
C GLU A 41 15.61 -1.21 12.01
N ARG A 42 14.33 -0.95 12.32
CA ARG A 42 13.81 -0.98 13.69
C ARG A 42 13.51 -2.39 14.19
N SER A 43 12.93 -3.25 13.35
CA SER A 43 12.37 -4.54 13.79
C SER A 43 13.11 -5.76 13.27
N GLY A 44 13.93 -5.63 12.23
CA GLY A 44 14.46 -6.76 11.47
C GLY A 44 13.60 -7.12 10.26
N GLU A 45 14.21 -7.81 9.31
CA GLU A 45 13.60 -8.21 8.04
C GLU A 45 12.49 -9.25 8.24
N ASN A 46 12.70 -10.27 9.08
CA ASN A 46 11.70 -11.30 9.34
C ASN A 46 10.41 -10.71 9.94
N GLU A 47 10.56 -9.77 10.87
CA GLU A 47 9.47 -9.04 11.50
C GLU A 47 8.75 -8.14 10.49
N PHE A 48 9.49 -7.50 9.59
CA PHE A 48 8.92 -6.73 8.48
C PHE A 48 8.10 -7.62 7.53
N GLN A 49 8.66 -8.76 7.10
CA GLN A 49 7.99 -9.71 6.22
C GLN A 49 6.69 -10.23 6.84
N ALA A 50 6.74 -10.61 8.13
CA ALA A 50 5.57 -11.03 8.86
C ALA A 50 4.53 -9.90 8.96
N TRP A 51 4.96 -8.66 9.25
CA TRP A 51 4.06 -7.51 9.29
C TRP A 51 3.41 -7.21 7.94
N TYR A 52 4.19 -7.12 6.86
CA TYR A 52 3.70 -6.79 5.51
C TYR A 52 2.71 -7.86 4.99
N SER A 53 3.02 -9.14 5.24
CA SER A 53 2.15 -10.26 4.85
C SER A 53 0.76 -10.24 5.50
N ASN A 54 0.62 -9.45 6.58
CA ASN A 54 -0.60 -9.33 7.36
C ASN A 54 -1.37 -8.01 7.13
N LEU A 55 -0.95 -7.17 6.17
CA LEU A 55 -1.64 -5.90 5.88
C LEU A 55 -3.13 -6.14 5.54
N ASN A 56 -3.48 -7.11 4.69
CA ASN A 56 -4.88 -7.54 4.44
C ASN A 56 -5.90 -6.37 4.32
N TYR A 57 -5.64 -5.44 3.41
CA TYR A 57 -6.41 -4.21 3.17
C TYR A 57 -6.41 -3.20 4.32
N ARG A 58 -5.43 -3.28 5.24
CA ARG A 58 -5.17 -2.25 6.25
C ARG A 58 -4.09 -1.30 5.76
N THR A 59 -4.31 -0.02 6.02
CA THR A 59 -3.29 1.02 5.83
C THR A 59 -2.13 0.76 6.80
N PRO A 60 -0.86 0.73 6.35
CA PRO A 60 0.29 0.74 7.26
C PRO A 60 0.18 1.87 8.28
N GLU A 61 0.57 1.63 9.55
CA GLU A 61 0.39 2.61 10.62
C GLU A 61 1.11 3.95 10.32
N ASP A 62 2.22 3.87 9.59
CA ASP A 62 3.01 5.01 9.15
C ASP A 62 2.24 5.96 8.20
N PHE A 63 1.17 5.50 7.55
CA PHE A 63 0.31 6.28 6.65
C PHE A 63 -1.10 6.53 7.22
N GLN A 64 -1.36 6.19 8.49
CA GLN A 64 -2.68 6.38 9.10
C GLN A 64 -2.89 7.78 9.68
N ASN A 65 -1.81 8.53 9.96
CA ASN A 65 -1.93 9.90 10.43
C ASN A 65 -2.62 10.77 9.38
N GLU A 66 -3.69 11.48 9.76
CA GLU A 66 -4.51 12.25 8.83
C GLU A 66 -3.73 13.35 8.10
N GLU A 67 -2.87 14.07 8.81
CA GLU A 67 -2.09 15.18 8.25
C GLU A 67 -1.06 14.66 7.25
N GLU A 68 -0.33 13.60 7.61
CA GLU A 68 0.68 12.99 6.73
C GLU A 68 0.03 12.33 5.50
N ALA A 69 -1.09 11.64 5.67
CA ALA A 69 -1.85 11.05 4.57
C ALA A 69 -2.37 12.12 3.60
N ALA A 70 -2.87 13.25 4.13
CA ALA A 70 -3.29 14.38 3.31
C ALA A 70 -2.13 15.03 2.55
N LYS A 71 -0.96 15.21 3.20
CA LYS A 71 0.25 15.72 2.53
C LYS A 71 0.71 14.80 1.41
N LEU A 72 0.74 13.50 1.67
CA LEU A 72 1.11 12.51 0.65
C LEU A 72 0.17 12.57 -0.55
N TYR A 73 -1.13 12.68 -0.30
CA TYR A 73 -2.10 12.91 -1.37
C TYR A 73 -1.80 14.20 -2.14
N GLU A 74 -1.49 15.32 -1.48
CA GLU A 74 -1.21 16.58 -2.16
C GLU A 74 0.01 16.49 -3.09
N SER A 75 1.09 15.87 -2.61
CA SER A 75 2.32 15.64 -3.38
C SER A 75 2.09 14.81 -4.64
N TYR A 76 1.17 13.84 -4.60
CA TYR A 76 0.94 12.86 -5.68
C TYR A 76 -0.52 12.84 -6.16
N SER A 77 -1.23 13.97 -6.06
CA SER A 77 -2.70 14.04 -6.22
C SER A 77 -3.20 13.47 -7.55
N SER A 78 -2.51 13.76 -8.64
CA SER A 78 -2.89 13.24 -9.97
C SER A 78 -2.83 11.72 -10.04
N TRP A 79 -1.86 11.09 -9.38
CA TRP A 79 -1.74 9.65 -9.31
C TRP A 79 -2.85 9.05 -8.43
N PHE A 80 -3.09 9.63 -7.24
CA PHE A 80 -4.15 9.16 -6.35
C PHE A 80 -5.55 9.26 -6.98
N GLU A 81 -5.89 10.35 -7.68
CA GLU A 81 -7.20 10.47 -8.34
C GLU A 81 -7.39 9.44 -9.46
N GLN A 82 -6.32 9.10 -10.18
CA GLN A 82 -6.35 8.03 -11.18
C GLN A 82 -6.59 6.67 -10.51
N GLU A 83 -5.89 6.38 -9.41
CA GLU A 83 -6.06 5.12 -8.68
C GLU A 83 -7.42 5.00 -8.00
N VAL A 84 -7.95 6.09 -7.43
CA VAL A 84 -9.33 6.12 -6.90
C VAL A 84 -10.32 5.77 -8.01
N SER A 85 -10.19 6.41 -9.17
CA SER A 85 -11.06 6.13 -10.33
C SER A 85 -10.94 4.69 -10.84
N LYS A 86 -9.76 4.05 -10.71
CA LYS A 86 -9.57 2.63 -11.04
C LYS A 86 -10.24 1.74 -10.01
N LEU A 87 -10.03 1.99 -8.72
CA LEU A 87 -10.65 1.23 -7.63
C LEU A 87 -12.18 1.27 -7.68
N GLU A 88 -12.78 2.41 -8.00
CA GLU A 88 -14.24 2.51 -8.16
C GLU A 88 -14.75 1.63 -9.31
N LYS A 89 -13.98 1.50 -10.40
CA LYS A 89 -14.32 0.61 -11.52
C LYS A 89 -14.10 -0.86 -11.18
N GLU A 90 -13.01 -1.18 -10.48
CA GLU A 90 -12.64 -2.54 -10.07
C GLU A 90 -13.67 -3.12 -9.07
N THR A 91 -14.10 -2.30 -8.11
CA THR A 91 -15.01 -2.71 -7.04
C THR A 91 -16.48 -2.48 -7.35
N GLY A 92 -16.79 -1.55 -8.27
CA GLY A 92 -18.15 -1.08 -8.53
C GLY A 92 -18.73 -0.20 -7.42
N LEU A 93 -17.92 0.23 -6.45
CA LEU A 93 -18.33 1.03 -5.31
C LEU A 93 -17.69 2.43 -5.34
N PRO A 94 -18.41 3.50 -4.99
CA PRO A 94 -17.82 4.82 -4.79
C PRO A 94 -16.74 4.82 -3.69
N TRP A 95 -15.70 5.64 -3.83
CA TRP A 95 -14.62 5.70 -2.84
C TRP A 95 -15.10 6.07 -1.44
N GLN A 96 -16.18 6.84 -1.33
CA GLN A 96 -16.78 7.22 -0.07
C GLN A 96 -17.34 6.00 0.68
N GLU A 97 -17.97 5.06 -0.02
CA GLU A 97 -18.48 3.82 0.56
C GLU A 97 -17.35 2.89 0.94
N GLN A 98 -16.31 2.81 0.09
CA GLN A 98 -15.12 2.01 0.40
C GLN A 98 -14.41 2.51 1.68
N THR A 99 -14.49 3.80 2.00
CA THR A 99 -13.82 4.43 3.16
C THR A 99 -14.75 4.78 4.31
N GLU A 100 -15.88 4.11 4.44
CA GLU A 100 -16.83 4.34 5.54
C GLU A 100 -16.18 4.14 6.92
N ASP A 101 -15.24 3.20 7.03
CA ASP A 101 -14.49 2.89 8.25
C ASP A 101 -13.63 4.05 8.78
N ILE A 102 -13.23 4.96 7.88
CA ILE A 102 -12.41 6.14 8.18
C ILE A 102 -13.11 7.44 7.76
N ALA A 103 -14.45 7.44 7.77
CA ALA A 103 -15.26 8.58 7.31
C ALA A 103 -15.03 9.89 8.10
N THR A 104 -14.45 9.82 9.30
CA THR A 104 -14.10 10.99 10.11
C THR A 104 -12.89 11.77 9.61
N LEU A 105 -12.05 11.16 8.76
CA LEU A 105 -10.88 11.82 8.18
C LEU A 105 -11.28 12.73 7.01
N ASN A 106 -10.46 13.73 6.71
CA ASN A 106 -10.64 14.54 5.51
C ASN A 106 -10.51 13.73 4.21
N GLU A 107 -11.09 14.24 3.12
CA GLU A 107 -11.14 13.56 1.82
C GLU A 107 -9.77 13.09 1.31
N LYS A 108 -8.73 13.93 1.43
CA LYS A 108 -7.39 13.63 0.94
C LYS A 108 -6.74 12.48 1.70
N ALA A 109 -6.89 12.48 3.03
CA ALA A 109 -6.45 11.39 3.88
C ALA A 109 -7.23 10.10 3.58
N ARG A 110 -8.55 10.17 3.38
CA ARG A 110 -9.36 8.99 3.04
C ARG A 110 -8.92 8.37 1.73
N LYS A 111 -8.75 9.18 0.67
CA LYS A 111 -8.35 8.70 -0.66
C LYS A 111 -6.95 8.10 -0.66
N SER A 112 -5.98 8.72 0.01
CA SER A 112 -4.63 8.16 0.10
C SER A 112 -4.61 6.84 0.87
N GLN A 113 -5.28 6.77 2.02
CA GLN A 113 -5.36 5.54 2.82
C GLN A 113 -6.10 4.42 2.07
N LEU A 114 -7.17 4.75 1.33
CA LEU A 114 -7.86 3.81 0.44
C LEU A 114 -6.92 3.22 -0.60
N VAL A 115 -6.22 4.07 -1.34
CA VAL A 115 -5.36 3.59 -2.42
C VAL A 115 -4.21 2.77 -1.86
N LEU A 116 -3.52 3.25 -0.82
CA LEU A 116 -2.38 2.55 -0.23
C LEU A 116 -2.76 1.20 0.35
N ARG A 117 -3.87 1.10 1.11
CA ARG A 117 -4.26 -0.18 1.71
C ARG A 117 -4.64 -1.21 0.66
N HIS A 118 -5.21 -0.79 -0.47
CA HIS A 118 -5.50 -1.69 -1.59
C HIS A 118 -4.24 -2.10 -2.33
N ARG A 119 -3.47 -1.14 -2.86
CA ARG A 119 -2.30 -1.44 -3.70
C ARG A 119 -1.21 -2.21 -2.95
N LEU A 120 -0.94 -1.89 -1.69
CA LEU A 120 0.03 -2.65 -0.90
C LEU A 120 -0.44 -4.08 -0.60
N SER A 121 -1.74 -4.30 -0.49
CA SER A 121 -2.30 -5.64 -0.30
C SER A 121 -2.25 -6.46 -1.58
N GLU A 122 -2.52 -5.86 -2.73
CA GLU A 122 -2.38 -6.49 -4.05
C GLU A 122 -0.91 -6.83 -4.34
N ILE A 123 0.00 -5.90 -4.09
CA ILE A 123 1.45 -6.15 -4.17
C ILE A 123 1.83 -7.34 -3.28
N ASN A 124 1.35 -7.38 -2.04
CA ASN A 124 1.61 -8.53 -1.16
C ASN A 124 1.08 -9.85 -1.74
N TRP A 125 -0.05 -9.85 -2.44
CA TRP A 125 -0.58 -11.06 -3.08
C TRP A 125 0.29 -11.50 -4.25
N ASP A 126 0.69 -10.57 -5.11
CA ASP A 126 1.53 -10.86 -6.28
C ASP A 126 2.92 -11.35 -5.88
N LEU A 127 3.49 -10.82 -4.77
CA LEU A 127 4.74 -11.32 -4.21
C LEU A 127 4.66 -12.80 -3.80
N MET A 128 3.48 -13.28 -3.40
CA MET A 128 3.27 -14.69 -3.04
C MET A 128 3.09 -15.60 -4.26
N GLU A 129 2.90 -15.01 -5.44
CA GLU A 129 2.77 -15.71 -6.72
C GLU A 129 4.06 -15.65 -7.56
N LEU A 130 5.07 -14.90 -7.12
CA LEU A 130 6.39 -14.94 -7.74
C LEU A 130 7.00 -16.34 -7.56
N ASP A 131 7.26 -17.01 -8.69
CA ASP A 131 8.08 -18.21 -8.73
C ASP A 131 9.58 -17.80 -8.82
N ASP A 132 10.46 -18.55 -8.14
CA ASP A 132 11.93 -18.40 -8.17
C ASP A 132 12.55 -18.60 -9.57
#